data_AF-A0A1B2IXJ6-F1
#
_entry.id   AF-A0A1B2IXJ6-F1
#
_cell.length_a   1.000
_cell.length_b   1.000
_cell.length_c   1.000
_cell.angle_alpha   90.00
_cell.angle_beta   90.00
_cell.angle_gamma   90.00
#
_symmetry.space_group_name_H-M   'P 1'
#
loop_
_entity.id
_entity.type
_entity.pdbx_description
1 polymer ?
#
loop_
_entity_poly.entity_id
_entity_poly.type
_entity_poly.pdbx_seq_one_letter_code
_entity_poly.pdbx_strand_id
1 'polypeptide(L)'
;MFRSYWKFYVIGMVALLMMEVGGVITHDSAIRTTADATQVSQAAPAMAVPLRRMSNGFKSGGAYVTPAAYRWADRVVTYRITDRSAYYRQIWQRAVQHWNAAGVVSLISAQPGAPAELQMSAVTPIPTGYGQIIGLTYTSYHRNTQIGNRPVLASAHSYLYKRVAKQMAYSQVEREHVAEHEIGHALGLTHAASKRSVMYYANRQSAITLADVAGLKQAYQ
;
A
#
# COMPACT_ATOMS: atom_id res chain seq x y z
N MET A 1 52.57 -23.32 1.88
CA MET A 1 51.35 -23.40 2.71
C MET A 1 50.45 -22.23 2.28
N PHE A 2 49.30 -22.53 1.65
CA PHE A 2 48.09 -21.70 1.39
C PHE A 2 48.24 -20.32 0.68
N ARG A 3 47.71 -20.18 -0.56
CA ARG A 3 46.42 -19.53 -0.96
C ARG A 3 46.39 -18.02 -0.60
N SER A 4 45.95 -17.07 -1.42
CA SER A 4 44.90 -17.10 -2.44
C SER A 4 44.94 -15.83 -3.29
N TYR A 5 44.50 -15.95 -4.54
CA TYR A 5 44.01 -14.86 -5.40
C TYR A 5 42.72 -14.26 -4.80
N TRP A 6 42.50 -12.95 -4.98
CA TRP A 6 41.17 -12.41 -5.31
C TRP A 6 41.27 -11.08 -6.06
N LYS A 7 40.54 -11.03 -7.17
CA LYS A 7 40.39 -9.89 -8.09
C LYS A 7 39.39 -8.90 -7.47
N PHE A 8 39.74 -7.62 -7.46
CA PHE A 8 38.79 -6.55 -7.17
C PHE A 8 37.80 -6.44 -8.33
N TYR A 9 36.52 -6.73 -8.06
CA TYR A 9 35.41 -6.38 -8.94
C TYR A 9 35.00 -4.94 -8.64
N VAL A 10 34.97 -4.13 -9.69
CA VAL A 10 34.47 -2.75 -9.71
C VAL A 10 33.00 -2.75 -9.30
N ILE A 11 32.67 -2.18 -8.14
CA ILE A 11 31.29 -1.88 -7.76
C ILE A 11 30.91 -0.59 -8.50
N GLY A 12 30.10 -0.73 -9.55
CA GLY A 12 29.45 0.39 -10.22
C GLY A 12 28.46 1.06 -9.27
N MET A 13 28.81 2.26 -8.80
CA MET A 13 27.84 3.23 -8.30
C MET A 13 26.91 3.62 -9.46
N VAL A 14 25.68 3.12 -9.46
CA VAL A 14 24.62 3.73 -10.28
C VAL A 14 24.15 4.96 -9.52
N ALA A 15 24.69 6.11 -9.91
CA ALA A 15 24.16 7.41 -9.57
C ALA A 15 22.73 7.52 -10.15
N LEU A 16 21.73 7.52 -9.26
CA LEU A 16 20.37 7.83 -9.63
C LEU A 16 20.27 9.35 -9.84
N LEU A 17 20.15 9.75 -11.10
CA LEU A 17 19.94 11.13 -11.54
C LEU A 17 18.61 11.65 -10.97
N MET A 18 18.67 12.36 -9.85
CA MET A 18 17.55 13.15 -9.33
C MET A 18 17.46 14.42 -10.15
N MET A 19 16.35 14.61 -10.87
CA MET A 19 15.99 15.92 -11.41
C MET A 19 15.65 16.83 -10.24
N GLU A 20 16.53 17.78 -9.96
CA GLU A 20 16.30 18.84 -8.98
C GLU A 20 15.10 19.69 -9.41
N VAL A 21 14.05 19.65 -8.60
CA VAL A 21 13.11 20.77 -8.47
C VAL A 21 13.23 21.20 -7.02
N GLY A 22 13.75 22.40 -6.82
CA GLY A 22 14.14 22.96 -5.53
C GLY A 22 13.11 22.72 -4.42
N GLY A 23 13.51 21.90 -3.46
CA GLY A 23 12.84 21.66 -2.20
C GLY A 23 13.85 20.94 -1.32
N VAL A 24 14.27 21.59 -0.24
CA VAL A 24 15.21 21.04 0.73
C VAL A 24 14.65 19.71 1.24
N ILE A 25 15.22 18.58 0.80
CA ILE A 25 14.99 17.29 1.47
C ILE A 25 15.85 17.33 2.72
N THR A 26 15.26 17.77 3.83
CA THR A 26 15.83 17.47 5.14
C THR A 26 15.71 15.96 5.34
N HIS A 27 16.81 15.24 5.14
CA HIS A 27 16.93 13.87 5.64
C HIS A 27 16.95 13.94 7.17
N ASP A 28 15.77 13.95 7.78
CA ASP A 28 15.64 13.72 9.21
C ASP A 28 16.15 12.31 9.49
N SER A 29 17.31 12.25 10.14
CA SER A 29 17.95 11.04 10.65
C SER A 29 17.03 10.22 11.57
N ALA A 30 15.79 10.63 11.85
CA ALA A 30 14.80 9.85 12.57
C ALA A 30 13.81 9.07 11.69
N ILE A 31 13.70 9.31 10.38
CA ILE A 31 12.69 8.63 9.54
C ILE A 31 13.24 7.36 8.87
N ARG A 32 12.47 6.27 8.92
CA ARG A 32 12.76 5.02 8.19
C ARG A 32 11.62 4.68 7.25
N THR A 33 11.96 4.20 6.06
CA THR A 33 11.01 3.74 5.05
C THR A 33 11.10 2.23 4.86
N THR A 34 9.96 1.56 4.82
CA THR A 34 9.80 0.14 4.45
C THR A 34 8.89 0.03 3.23
N ALA A 35 8.87 -1.16 2.62
CA ALA A 35 8.05 -1.42 1.44
C ALA A 35 7.37 -2.78 1.57
N ASP A 36 6.07 -2.80 1.33
CA ASP A 36 5.22 -4.00 1.37
C ASP A 36 4.55 -4.17 0.00
N ALA A 37 4.67 -5.35 -0.60
CA ALA A 37 4.29 -5.61 -1.98
C ALA A 37 3.19 -6.67 -2.09
N THR A 38 2.14 -6.37 -2.85
CA THR A 38 1.16 -7.37 -3.26
C THR A 38 1.69 -8.18 -4.45
N GLN A 39 1.87 -9.48 -4.23
CA GLN A 39 2.26 -10.41 -5.30
C GLN A 39 1.13 -10.62 -6.30
N VAL A 40 1.50 -10.85 -7.55
CA VAL A 40 0.54 -11.28 -8.57
C VAL A 40 -0.08 -12.62 -8.18
N SER A 41 -1.40 -12.71 -8.30
CA SER A 41 -2.14 -13.97 -8.20
C SER A 41 -2.71 -14.34 -9.56
N GLN A 42 -2.61 -15.62 -9.93
CA GLN A 42 -3.17 -16.14 -11.17
C GLN A 42 -4.68 -15.87 -11.26
N ALA A 43 -5.19 -15.70 -12.47
CA ALA A 43 -6.62 -15.52 -12.67
C ALA A 43 -7.36 -16.77 -12.19
N ALA A 44 -8.16 -16.63 -11.13
CA ALA A 44 -9.23 -17.59 -10.85
C ALA A 44 -10.34 -17.40 -11.91
N PRO A 45 -11.16 -18.43 -12.20
CA PRO A 45 -12.32 -18.26 -13.07
C PRO A 45 -13.16 -17.08 -12.56
N ALA A 46 -13.50 -16.17 -13.48
CA ALA A 46 -14.18 -14.93 -13.14
C ALA A 46 -15.51 -15.22 -12.44
N MET A 47 -15.60 -14.95 -11.14
CA MET A 47 -16.88 -14.75 -10.49
C MET A 47 -17.41 -13.43 -11.04
N ALA A 48 -18.39 -13.48 -11.94
CA ALA A 48 -19.05 -12.31 -12.50
C ALA A 48 -19.81 -11.59 -11.37
N VAL A 49 -19.10 -10.73 -10.63
CA VAL A 49 -19.74 -9.80 -9.71
C VAL A 49 -20.10 -8.56 -10.53
N PRO A 50 -21.38 -8.27 -10.76
CA PRO A 50 -21.76 -7.06 -11.48
C PRO A 50 -21.23 -5.83 -10.75
N LEU A 51 -20.77 -4.83 -11.52
CA LEU A 51 -20.27 -3.51 -11.11
C LEU A 51 -21.14 -2.76 -10.07
N ARG A 52 -22.36 -3.23 -9.83
CA ARG A 52 -23.40 -2.59 -9.03
C ARG A 52 -23.52 -3.14 -7.59
N ARG A 53 -22.69 -4.09 -7.16
CA ARG A 53 -22.71 -4.61 -5.78
C ARG A 53 -21.31 -4.94 -5.26
N MET A 54 -20.49 -3.92 -4.99
CA MET A 54 -19.65 -4.00 -3.80
C MET A 54 -20.51 -3.48 -2.66
N SER A 55 -20.98 -4.38 -1.80
CA SER A 55 -21.64 -3.96 -0.57
C SER A 55 -20.59 -3.35 0.35
N ASN A 56 -20.86 -2.19 0.94
CA ASN A 56 -20.06 -1.64 2.04
C ASN A 56 -20.11 -2.52 3.31
N GLY A 57 -20.89 -3.60 3.30
CA GLY A 57 -20.90 -4.59 4.37
C GLY A 57 -19.64 -5.46 4.34
N PHE A 58 -18.90 -5.44 5.44
CA PHE A 58 -17.70 -6.26 5.64
C PHE A 58 -18.09 -7.71 5.90
N LYS A 59 -17.48 -8.65 5.18
CA LYS A 59 -17.64 -10.08 5.44
C LYS A 59 -16.78 -10.51 6.63
N SER A 60 -17.14 -11.63 7.24
CA SER A 60 -16.24 -12.34 8.16
C SER A 60 -14.95 -12.75 7.42
N GLY A 61 -13.83 -12.21 7.91
CA GLY A 61 -12.48 -12.57 7.47
C GLY A 61 -12.02 -13.90 8.06
N GLY A 62 -10.75 -14.25 7.88
CA GLY A 62 -10.19 -15.42 8.56
C GLY A 62 -10.33 -15.31 10.09
N ALA A 63 -10.10 -16.41 10.82
CA ALA A 63 -10.25 -16.47 12.27
C ALA A 63 -9.32 -15.50 13.04
N TYR A 64 -8.27 -14.99 12.39
CA TYR A 64 -7.24 -14.16 13.00
C TYR A 64 -7.41 -12.69 12.61
N VAL A 65 -7.29 -11.82 13.61
CA VAL A 65 -7.22 -10.37 13.42
C VAL A 65 -6.00 -10.03 12.57
N THR A 66 -6.18 -9.14 11.60
CA THR A 66 -5.10 -8.71 10.73
C THR A 66 -4.05 -7.93 11.54
N PRO A 67 -2.77 -8.31 11.47
CA PRO A 67 -1.73 -7.62 12.22
C PRO A 67 -1.53 -6.18 11.71
N ALA A 68 -1.04 -5.34 12.60
CA ALA A 68 -0.57 -4.00 12.28
C ALA A 68 0.85 -3.81 12.79
N ALA A 69 1.62 -2.93 12.16
CA ALA A 69 2.97 -2.56 12.59
C ALA A 69 3.06 -1.06 12.95
N TYR A 70 2.26 -0.22 12.31
CA TYR A 70 2.36 1.23 12.40
C TYR A 70 0.98 1.86 12.63
N ARG A 71 0.94 3.16 12.89
CA ARG A 71 -0.28 3.97 12.89
C ARG A 71 0.02 5.43 12.56
N TRP A 72 -0.95 6.14 12.01
CA TRP A 72 -0.92 7.60 12.00
C TRP A 72 -1.10 8.17 13.40
N ALA A 73 -0.61 9.40 13.61
CA ALA A 73 -0.84 10.12 14.86
C ALA A 73 -2.34 10.36 15.06
N ASP A 74 -2.98 10.88 14.02
CA ASP A 74 -4.41 11.16 13.98
C ASP A 74 -5.20 10.10 13.20
N ARG A 75 -6.50 10.04 13.46
CA ARG A 75 -7.43 9.19 12.69
C ARG A 75 -7.91 9.86 11.40
N VAL A 76 -7.64 11.15 11.22
CA VAL A 76 -7.90 11.86 9.97
C VAL A 76 -6.60 11.86 9.19
N VAL A 77 -6.59 11.24 8.02
CA VAL A 77 -5.40 11.10 7.18
C VAL A 77 -5.67 11.76 5.85
N THR A 78 -4.83 12.71 5.48
CA THR A 78 -4.91 13.42 4.22
C THR A 78 -4.35 12.55 3.09
N TYR A 79 -5.09 12.46 1.98
CA TYR A 79 -4.66 11.71 0.82
C TYR A 79 -4.63 12.56 -0.45
N ARG A 80 -3.79 12.14 -1.41
CA ARG A 80 -3.79 12.68 -2.77
C ARG A 80 -3.62 11.55 -3.78
N ILE A 81 -4.57 11.45 -4.72
CA ILE A 81 -4.40 10.59 -5.90
C ILE A 81 -3.66 11.39 -6.96
N THR A 82 -2.45 10.96 -7.30
CA THR A 82 -1.57 11.67 -8.24
C THR A 82 -1.69 11.15 -9.68
N ASP A 83 -2.40 10.04 -9.89
CA ASP A 83 -2.64 9.51 -11.22
C ASP A 83 -3.57 10.41 -12.05
N ARG A 84 -3.21 10.64 -13.31
CA ARG A 84 -4.01 11.45 -14.25
C ARG A 84 -5.15 10.67 -14.92
N SER A 85 -5.10 9.34 -14.90
CA SER A 85 -6.11 8.46 -15.47
C SER A 85 -7.38 8.50 -14.64
N ALA A 86 -8.49 8.93 -15.24
CA ALA A 86 -9.81 8.90 -14.60
C ALA A 86 -10.17 7.50 -14.08
N TYR A 87 -9.79 6.45 -14.82
CA TYR A 87 -10.00 5.06 -14.42
C TYR A 87 -9.28 4.70 -13.11
N TYR A 88 -7.99 5.00 -12.98
CA TYR A 88 -7.25 4.69 -11.74
C TYR A 88 -7.61 5.63 -10.59
N ARG A 89 -8.02 6.87 -10.88
CA ARG A 89 -8.61 7.75 -9.88
C ARG A 89 -9.87 7.14 -9.28
N GLN A 90 -10.76 6.60 -10.11
CA GLN A 90 -11.97 5.93 -9.65
C GLN A 90 -11.67 4.70 -8.79
N ILE A 91 -10.68 3.89 -9.17
CA ILE A 91 -10.23 2.71 -8.39
C ILE A 91 -9.80 3.13 -6.98
N TRP A 92 -8.89 4.11 -6.87
CA TRP A 92 -8.41 4.58 -5.57
C TRP A 92 -9.53 5.25 -4.75
N GLN A 93 -10.42 6.01 -5.40
CA GLN A 93 -11.57 6.63 -4.72
C GLN A 93 -12.51 5.58 -4.10
N ARG A 94 -12.76 4.47 -4.78
CA ARG A 94 -13.57 3.37 -4.24
C ARG A 94 -12.89 2.69 -3.06
N ALA A 95 -11.59 2.42 -3.16
CA ALA A 95 -10.82 1.86 -2.05
C ALA A 95 -10.84 2.79 -0.81
N VAL A 96 -10.70 4.10 -1.03
CA VAL A 96 -10.85 5.12 0.03
C VAL A 96 -12.25 5.07 0.66
N GLN A 97 -13.31 5.00 -0.15
CA GLN A 97 -14.69 4.92 0.35
C GLN A 97 -14.91 3.68 1.22
N HIS A 98 -14.36 2.53 0.83
CA HIS A 98 -14.51 1.29 1.61
C HIS A 98 -13.75 1.33 2.93
N TRP A 99 -12.53 1.90 2.98
CA TRP A 99 -11.82 2.12 4.23
C TRP A 99 -12.52 3.14 5.14
N ASN A 100 -13.06 4.22 4.58
CA ASN A 100 -13.85 5.19 5.35
C ASN A 100 -15.14 4.56 5.91
N ALA A 101 -15.79 3.67 5.17
CA ALA A 101 -16.97 2.94 5.64
C ALA A 101 -16.69 2.04 6.85
N ALA A 102 -15.42 1.70 7.13
CA ALA A 102 -15.04 0.95 8.33
C ALA A 102 -15.15 1.80 9.62
N GLY A 103 -15.13 3.13 9.51
CA GLY A 103 -15.32 4.06 10.62
C GLY A 103 -14.17 4.09 11.65
N VAL A 104 -12.99 3.57 11.31
CA VAL A 104 -11.81 3.59 12.20
C VAL A 104 -10.93 4.81 11.94
N VAL A 105 -10.79 5.17 10.67
CA VAL A 105 -10.05 6.33 10.18
C VAL A 105 -10.90 7.09 9.16
N SER A 106 -10.56 8.34 8.90
CA SER A 106 -11.17 9.20 7.89
C SER A 106 -10.10 9.68 6.91
N LEU A 107 -10.05 9.04 5.75
CA LEU A 107 -9.25 9.47 4.62
C LEU A 107 -9.94 10.66 3.94
N ILE A 108 -9.30 11.83 3.97
CA ILE A 108 -9.81 13.06 3.36
C ILE A 108 -8.88 13.57 2.27
N SER A 109 -9.41 14.14 1.19
CA SER A 109 -8.55 14.71 0.15
C SER A 109 -7.76 15.89 0.73
N ALA A 110 -6.45 15.90 0.52
CA ALA A 110 -5.62 17.05 0.83
C ALA A 110 -6.06 18.26 0.00
N GLN A 111 -5.98 19.45 0.60
CA GLN A 111 -6.29 20.70 -0.08
C GLN A 111 -5.33 20.91 -1.27
N PRO A 112 -5.75 21.60 -2.36
CA PRO A 112 -4.83 21.97 -3.43
C PRO A 112 -3.59 22.68 -2.89
N GLY A 113 -2.39 22.26 -3.30
CA GLY A 113 -1.12 22.83 -2.84
C GLY A 113 -0.62 22.35 -1.48
N ALA A 114 -1.46 21.72 -0.65
CA ALA A 114 -1.03 21.14 0.63
C ALA A 114 -0.34 19.77 0.43
N PRO A 115 0.65 19.42 1.27
CA PRO A 115 1.17 18.05 1.31
C PRO A 115 0.05 17.08 1.71
N ALA A 116 0.18 15.82 1.28
CA ALA A 116 -0.70 14.74 1.68
C ALA A 116 0.14 13.66 2.35
N GLU A 117 -0.39 13.12 3.45
CA GLU A 117 0.24 12.02 4.20
C GLU A 117 0.28 10.73 3.38
N LEU A 118 -0.81 10.43 2.66
CA LEU A 118 -0.94 9.28 1.77
C LEU A 118 -1.02 9.71 0.30
N GLN A 119 -0.06 9.30 -0.51
CA GLN A 119 -0.11 9.48 -1.96
C GLN A 119 -0.43 8.15 -2.66
N MET A 120 -1.34 8.20 -3.62
CA MET A 120 -1.79 7.02 -4.36
C MET A 120 -1.66 7.25 -5.86
N SER A 121 -1.10 6.28 -6.58
CA SER A 121 -0.93 6.38 -8.02
C SER A 121 -0.97 5.03 -8.70
N ALA A 122 -0.99 5.01 -10.03
CA ALA A 122 -0.68 3.82 -10.79
C ALA A 122 0.47 4.11 -11.78
N VAL A 123 1.46 3.23 -11.79
CA VAL A 123 2.74 3.43 -12.49
C VAL A 123 3.01 2.26 -13.43
N THR A 124 3.99 2.43 -14.32
CA THR A 124 4.35 1.42 -15.31
C THR A 124 5.61 0.64 -14.95
N PRO A 125 6.76 1.28 -14.61
CA PRO A 125 7.93 0.52 -14.22
C PRO A 125 7.75 -0.05 -12.82
N ILE A 126 7.96 -1.35 -12.67
CA ILE A 126 8.18 -1.96 -11.36
C ILE A 126 9.60 -1.58 -10.92
N PRO A 127 9.82 -1.19 -9.66
CA PRO A 127 11.16 -0.94 -9.13
C PRO A 127 12.07 -2.17 -9.30
N THR A 128 13.36 -1.92 -9.53
CA THR A 128 14.36 -3.00 -9.61
C THR A 128 14.41 -3.79 -8.30
N GLY A 129 14.66 -5.10 -8.40
CA GLY A 129 14.71 -6.00 -7.25
C GLY A 129 13.38 -6.64 -6.86
N TYR A 130 12.26 -6.23 -7.49
CA TYR A 130 10.97 -6.90 -7.32
C TYR A 130 10.66 -7.86 -8.48
N GLY A 131 10.04 -8.99 -8.14
CA GLY A 131 9.42 -9.89 -9.12
C GLY A 131 8.12 -9.30 -9.68
N GLN A 132 7.24 -10.15 -10.21
CA GLN A 132 5.90 -9.69 -10.65
C GLN A 132 5.04 -9.33 -9.43
N ILE A 133 4.86 -8.03 -9.21
CA ILE A 133 3.99 -7.46 -8.18
C ILE A 133 2.90 -6.61 -8.85
N ILE A 134 1.70 -6.60 -8.27
CA ILE A 134 0.57 -5.83 -8.78
C ILE A 134 0.36 -4.53 -8.00
N GLY A 135 0.84 -4.48 -6.77
CA GLY A 135 0.87 -3.28 -5.94
C GLY A 135 2.10 -3.20 -5.04
N LEU A 136 2.40 -2.00 -4.57
CA LEU A 136 3.49 -1.71 -3.65
C LEU A 136 3.15 -0.48 -2.82
N THR A 137 3.34 -0.58 -1.51
CA THR A 137 3.24 0.56 -0.59
C THR A 137 4.56 0.79 0.09
N TYR A 138 5.06 2.01 -0.03
CA TYR A 138 6.15 2.51 0.81
C TYR A 138 5.57 3.22 2.02
N THR A 139 6.09 2.87 3.19
CA THR A 139 5.63 3.40 4.47
C THR A 139 6.82 4.00 5.20
N SER A 140 6.77 5.30 5.48
CA SER A 140 7.79 6.01 6.24
C SER A 140 7.28 6.30 7.64
N TYR A 141 8.11 6.09 8.66
CA TYR A 141 7.77 6.29 10.07
C TYR A 141 8.93 6.88 10.87
N HIS A 142 8.57 7.53 11.97
CA HIS A 142 9.52 8.07 12.93
C HIS A 142 10.07 6.94 13.82
N ARG A 143 11.39 6.72 13.82
CA ARG A 143 12.04 5.65 14.59
C ARG A 143 11.89 5.80 16.09
N ASN A 144 11.81 7.04 16.57
CA ASN A 144 11.84 7.37 18.00
C ASN A 144 10.49 7.90 18.51
N THR A 145 9.44 7.89 17.67
CA THR A 145 8.10 8.36 18.03
C THR A 145 7.13 7.20 17.87
N GLN A 146 6.45 6.85 18.96
CA GLN A 146 5.46 5.80 18.98
C GLN A 146 4.23 6.24 19.77
N ILE A 147 3.07 5.70 19.37
CA ILE A 147 1.83 5.81 20.14
C ILE A 147 1.45 4.38 20.52
N GLY A 148 1.36 4.11 21.82
CA GLY A 148 1.35 2.75 22.34
C GLY A 148 2.66 2.03 22.00
N ASN A 149 2.55 0.86 21.39
CA ASN A 149 3.68 0.03 20.95
C ASN A 149 3.97 0.14 19.44
N ARG A 150 3.50 1.21 18.78
CA ARG A 150 3.55 1.35 17.32
C ARG A 150 4.26 2.62 16.90
N PRO A 151 5.26 2.55 16.01
CA PRO A 151 5.86 3.74 15.44
C PRO A 151 4.82 4.59 14.71
N VAL A 152 4.99 5.91 14.82
CA VAL A 152 4.12 6.90 14.17
C VAL A 152 4.54 7.06 12.71
N LEU A 153 3.57 6.93 11.81
CA LEU A 153 3.72 7.15 10.38
C LEU A 153 4.01 8.63 10.07
N ALA A 154 4.86 8.84 9.08
CA ALA A 154 5.28 10.15 8.58
C ALA A 154 4.78 10.40 7.15
N SER A 155 4.82 9.39 6.28
CA SER A 155 4.29 9.45 4.91
C SER A 155 4.05 8.04 4.37
N ALA A 156 3.15 7.90 3.40
CA ALA A 156 2.95 6.65 2.66
C ALA A 156 2.72 6.91 1.17
N HIS A 157 3.26 6.02 0.33
CA HIS A 157 3.09 6.04 -1.13
C HIS A 157 2.67 4.68 -1.65
N SER A 158 1.45 4.58 -2.15
CA SER A 158 0.85 3.36 -2.65
C SER A 158 0.72 3.38 -4.17
N TYR A 159 1.11 2.28 -4.80
CA TYR A 159 1.19 2.14 -6.25
C TYR A 159 0.44 0.90 -6.75
N LEU A 160 -0.25 1.05 -7.88
CA LEU A 160 -0.68 -0.08 -8.73
C LEU A 160 0.17 -0.16 -10.00
N TYR A 161 0.54 -1.37 -10.42
CA TYR A 161 1.35 -1.56 -11.63
C TYR A 161 0.49 -1.83 -12.87
N LYS A 162 0.30 -0.79 -13.69
CA LYS A 162 -0.62 -0.76 -14.84
C LYS A 162 -0.34 -1.88 -15.85
N ARG A 163 0.93 -2.10 -16.17
CA ARG A 163 1.36 -3.11 -17.15
C ARG A 163 1.05 -4.52 -16.65
N VAL A 164 1.33 -4.80 -15.37
CA VAL A 164 1.05 -6.09 -14.74
C VAL A 164 -0.45 -6.33 -14.66
N ALA A 165 -1.23 -5.33 -14.25
CA ALA A 165 -2.69 -5.40 -14.21
C ALA A 165 -3.27 -5.79 -15.57
N LYS A 166 -2.72 -5.24 -16.66
CA LYS A 166 -3.13 -5.58 -18.03
C LYS A 166 -2.68 -6.99 -18.44
N GLN A 167 -1.41 -7.34 -18.20
CA GLN A 167 -0.83 -8.64 -18.58
C GLN A 167 -1.53 -9.81 -17.88
N MET A 168 -1.88 -9.63 -16.60
CA MET A 168 -2.52 -10.64 -15.77
C MET A 168 -4.05 -10.57 -15.78
N ALA A 169 -4.61 -9.78 -16.72
CA ALA A 169 -6.03 -9.60 -16.94
C ALA A 169 -6.83 -9.27 -15.65
N TYR A 170 -6.29 -8.39 -14.80
CA TYR A 170 -7.02 -7.92 -13.63
C TYR A 170 -8.22 -7.09 -14.08
N SER A 171 -9.41 -7.49 -13.67
CA SER A 171 -10.64 -6.72 -13.81
C SER A 171 -10.59 -5.44 -13.00
N GLN A 172 -11.58 -4.55 -13.18
CA GLN A 172 -11.67 -3.33 -12.39
C GLN A 172 -11.83 -3.62 -10.89
N VAL A 173 -12.71 -4.54 -10.51
CA VAL A 173 -12.96 -4.91 -9.10
C VAL A 173 -11.71 -5.53 -8.48
N GLU A 174 -10.97 -6.36 -9.21
CA GLU A 174 -9.72 -6.94 -8.71
C GLU A 174 -8.65 -5.86 -8.47
N ARG A 175 -8.60 -4.80 -9.30
CA ARG A 175 -7.70 -3.66 -9.05
C ARG A 175 -8.17 -2.82 -7.86
N GLU A 176 -9.48 -2.73 -7.62
CA GLU A 176 -10.04 -2.11 -6.42
C GLU A 176 -9.62 -2.87 -5.16
N HIS A 177 -9.63 -4.21 -5.16
CA HIS A 177 -9.12 -5.01 -4.04
C HIS A 177 -7.62 -4.87 -3.79
N VAL A 178 -6.82 -4.76 -4.86
CA VAL A 178 -5.39 -4.43 -4.69
C VAL A 178 -5.25 -3.02 -4.13
N ALA A 179 -6.01 -2.03 -4.61
CA ALA A 179 -5.98 -0.68 -4.04
C ALA A 179 -6.39 -0.66 -2.55
N GLU A 180 -7.40 -1.43 -2.16
CA GLU A 180 -7.79 -1.59 -0.75
C GLU A 180 -6.64 -2.20 0.07
N HIS A 181 -5.96 -3.22 -0.46
CA HIS A 181 -4.78 -3.83 0.18
C HIS A 181 -3.67 -2.81 0.42
N GLU A 182 -3.31 -2.05 -0.62
CA GLU A 182 -2.25 -1.05 -0.55
C GLU A 182 -2.60 0.09 0.43
N ILE A 183 -3.87 0.54 0.47
CA ILE A 183 -4.30 1.50 1.51
C ILE A 183 -4.22 0.86 2.91
N GLY A 184 -4.51 -0.43 3.05
CA GLY A 184 -4.35 -1.14 4.33
C GLY A 184 -2.93 -1.05 4.86
N HIS A 185 -1.92 -1.24 4.00
CA HIS A 185 -0.52 -0.99 4.35
C HIS A 185 -0.25 0.47 4.73
N ALA A 186 -0.77 1.42 3.94
CA ALA A 186 -0.62 2.84 4.23
C ALA A 186 -1.30 3.28 5.53
N LEU A 187 -2.28 2.53 6.03
CA LEU A 187 -2.93 2.74 7.32
C LEU A 187 -2.23 2.02 8.48
N GLY A 188 -1.24 1.18 8.19
CA GLY A 188 -0.37 0.50 9.17
C GLY A 188 -0.61 -1.00 9.33
N LEU A 189 -1.54 -1.60 8.57
CA LEU A 189 -1.74 -3.06 8.56
C LEU A 189 -0.58 -3.77 7.86
N THR A 190 -0.28 -4.98 8.32
CA THR A 190 0.65 -5.90 7.64
C THR A 190 -0.11 -7.09 7.08
N HIS A 191 0.59 -7.96 6.36
CA HIS A 191 -0.05 -9.09 5.72
C HIS A 191 -0.81 -10.00 6.70
N ALA A 192 -2.04 -10.36 6.32
CA ALA A 192 -2.81 -11.39 6.99
C ALA A 192 -2.44 -12.78 6.45
N ALA A 193 -2.46 -13.79 7.33
CA ALA A 193 -2.27 -15.18 6.93
C ALA A 193 -3.45 -15.74 6.11
N SER A 194 -4.64 -15.18 6.28
CA SER A 194 -5.88 -15.67 5.66
C SER A 194 -6.04 -15.17 4.22
N LYS A 195 -6.21 -16.08 3.26
CA LYS A 195 -6.55 -15.78 1.85
C LYS A 195 -7.85 -14.98 1.66
N ARG A 196 -8.73 -15.00 2.67
CA ARG A 196 -10.01 -14.29 2.68
C ARG A 196 -9.90 -12.82 3.12
N SER A 197 -8.75 -12.41 3.64
CA SER A 197 -8.52 -11.02 4.05
C SER A 197 -8.06 -10.18 2.85
N VAL A 198 -8.42 -8.91 2.83
CA VAL A 198 -7.89 -7.96 1.85
C VAL A 198 -6.36 -7.86 1.95
N MET A 199 -5.81 -8.04 3.16
CA MET A 199 -4.38 -7.98 3.48
C MET A 199 -3.64 -9.30 3.21
N TYR A 200 -4.23 -10.27 2.52
CA TYR A 200 -3.46 -11.43 2.06
C TYR A 200 -2.41 -10.99 1.04
N TYR A 201 -1.15 -11.44 1.18
CA TYR A 201 -0.01 -10.94 0.38
C TYR A 201 -0.14 -11.10 -1.15
N ALA A 202 -1.02 -11.99 -1.62
CA ALA A 202 -1.34 -12.17 -3.03
C ALA A 202 -2.84 -11.97 -3.27
N ASN A 203 -3.42 -10.94 -2.65
CA ASN A 203 -4.84 -10.64 -2.79
C ASN A 203 -5.19 -10.27 -4.23
N ARG A 204 -6.36 -10.74 -4.65
CA ARG A 204 -6.97 -10.44 -5.94
C ARG A 204 -8.50 -10.33 -5.83
N GLN A 205 -9.12 -11.15 -4.97
CA GLN A 205 -10.57 -11.32 -4.91
C GLN A 205 -11.21 -10.90 -3.58
N SER A 206 -10.40 -10.67 -2.54
CA SER A 206 -10.92 -10.40 -1.20
C SER A 206 -11.05 -8.90 -0.98
N ALA A 207 -12.25 -8.47 -0.62
CA ALA A 207 -12.51 -7.13 -0.10
C ALA A 207 -12.08 -7.01 1.38
N ILE A 208 -12.13 -5.79 1.91
CA ILE A 208 -11.96 -5.52 3.36
C ILE A 208 -12.91 -6.42 4.17
N THR A 209 -12.38 -7.03 5.23
CA THR A 209 -13.12 -7.91 6.13
C THR A 209 -13.19 -7.36 7.56
N LEU A 210 -14.07 -7.94 8.39
CA LEU A 210 -14.14 -7.61 9.82
C LEU A 210 -12.82 -7.86 10.57
N ALA A 211 -12.00 -8.82 10.11
CA ALA A 211 -10.69 -9.07 10.70
C ALA A 211 -9.69 -7.94 10.39
N ASP A 212 -9.78 -7.35 9.20
CA ASP A 212 -8.99 -6.19 8.78
C ASP A 212 -9.39 -4.95 9.57
N VAL A 213 -10.70 -4.73 9.71
CA VAL A 213 -11.26 -3.64 10.53
C VAL A 213 -10.88 -3.79 12.00
N ALA A 214 -10.90 -5.01 12.54
CA ALA A 214 -10.48 -5.27 13.92
C ALA A 214 -8.98 -4.98 14.12
N GLY A 215 -8.13 -5.36 13.15
CA GLY A 215 -6.70 -5.07 13.16
C GLY A 215 -6.44 -3.57 13.16
N LEU A 216 -7.19 -2.85 12.34
CA LEU A 216 -7.10 -1.40 12.28
C LEU A 216 -7.59 -0.77 13.58
N LYS A 217 -8.70 -1.22 14.17
CA LYS A 217 -9.15 -0.74 15.48
C LYS A 217 -8.08 -0.93 16.56
N GLN A 218 -7.44 -2.10 16.61
CA GLN A 218 -6.34 -2.36 17.54
C GLN A 218 -5.12 -1.47 17.29
N ALA A 219 -4.89 -1.04 16.04
CA ALA A 219 -3.82 -0.12 15.73
C ALA A 219 -4.08 1.31 16.25
N TYR A 220 -5.35 1.75 16.25
CA TYR A 220 -5.73 3.14 16.58
C TYR A 220 -6.34 3.32 17.97
N GLN A 221 -6.36 2.27 18.80
CA GLN A 221 -6.61 2.36 20.25
C GLN A 221 -5.45 3.04 20.96
#